data_AF-A0AAD6Z864-F1
#
_entry.id   AF-A0AAD6Z864-F1
#
_cell.length_a   1.000
_cell.length_b   1.000
_cell.length_c   1.000
_cell.angle_alpha   90.00
_cell.angle_beta   90.00
_cell.angle_gamma   90.00
#
_symmetry.space_group_name_H-M   'P 1'
#
loop_
_entity.id
_entity.type
_entity.pdbx_description
1 polymer ?
#
loop_
_entity_poly.entity_id
_entity_poly.type
_entity_poly.pdbx_seq_one_letter_code
_entity_poly.pdbx_strand_id
1 'polypeptide(L)'
;MFLLAKLHIDSLSKKNTISAVREALNTLPKGLYDTYAIAIQRIDAQSEEDKETARSTITWVANAKRPLTVQELQVALAIKPGMRQLNEENL
;
A
#
# COMPACT_ATOMS: atom_id res chain seq x y z
N MET A 1 11.82 7.23 12.01
CA MET A 1 10.50 6.60 11.73
C MET A 1 9.48 7.72 11.54
N PHE A 2 9.21 8.15 10.29
CA PHE A 2 8.31 9.29 9.98
C PHE A 2 7.05 8.90 9.18
N LEU A 3 6.94 7.62 8.80
CA LEU A 3 5.85 7.13 7.97
C LEU A 3 4.49 7.25 8.68
N LEU A 4 4.44 7.02 9.98
CA LEU A 4 3.24 7.19 10.79
C LEU A 4 2.71 8.63 10.71
N ALA A 5 3.59 9.62 10.86
CA ALA A 5 3.23 11.02 10.73
C ALA A 5 2.70 11.34 9.33
N LYS A 6 3.36 10.83 8.26
CA LYS A 6 2.87 10.99 6.88
C LYS A 6 1.46 10.39 6.70
N LEU A 7 1.23 9.17 7.20
CA LEU A 7 -0.06 8.48 7.06
C LEU A 7 -1.19 9.20 7.81
N HIS A 8 -0.89 9.77 8.98
CA HIS A 8 -1.84 10.63 9.70
C HIS A 8 -2.19 11.88 8.87
N ILE A 9 -1.18 12.58 8.34
CA ILE A 9 -1.40 13.78 7.52
C ILE A 9 -2.18 13.44 6.24
N ASP A 10 -1.88 12.34 5.56
CA ASP A 10 -2.61 11.89 4.36
C ASP A 10 -4.07 11.51 4.67
N SER A 11 -4.38 11.09 5.89
CA SER A 11 -5.75 10.82 6.33
C SER A 11 -6.52 12.12 6.60
N LEU A 12 -5.87 13.07 7.26
CA LEU A 12 -6.45 14.37 7.59
C LEU A 12 -6.66 15.25 6.35
N SER A 13 -5.74 15.19 5.37
CA SER A 13 -5.82 15.98 4.13
C SER A 13 -7.03 15.64 3.25
N LYS A 14 -7.63 14.45 3.45
CA LYS A 14 -8.84 14.01 2.73
C LYS A 14 -10.15 14.55 3.34
N LYS A 15 -10.07 15.29 4.45
CA LYS A 15 -11.26 15.83 5.13
C LYS A 15 -11.56 17.23 4.60
N ASN A 16 -12.80 17.44 4.15
CA ASN A 16 -13.22 18.68 3.50
C ASN A 16 -13.74 19.75 4.48
N THR A 17 -13.88 19.43 5.77
CA THR A 17 -14.41 20.37 6.78
C THR A 17 -13.58 20.33 8.06
N ILE A 18 -13.50 21.47 8.74
CA ILE A 18 -12.79 21.59 10.03
C ILE A 18 -13.40 20.65 11.08
N SER A 19 -14.72 20.45 11.07
CA SER A 19 -15.39 19.51 11.96
C SER A 19 -14.93 18.07 11.70
N ALA A 20 -14.86 17.64 10.44
CA ALA A 20 -14.40 16.30 10.07
C ALA A 20 -12.91 16.10 10.37
N VAL A 21 -12.10 17.15 10.27
CA VAL A 21 -10.68 17.11 10.72
C VAL A 21 -10.60 16.90 12.24
N ARG A 22 -11.35 17.67 13.03
CA ARG A 22 -11.35 17.53 14.51
C ARG A 22 -11.83 16.14 14.96
N GLU A 23 -12.85 15.60 14.30
CA GLU A 23 -13.33 14.24 14.57
C GLU A 23 -12.28 13.18 14.19
N ALA A 24 -11.61 13.35 13.05
CA ALA A 24 -10.54 12.47 12.62
C ALA A 24 -9.33 12.48 13.57
N LEU A 25 -9.02 13.63 14.18
CA LEU A 25 -7.97 13.74 15.20
C LEU A 25 -8.26 12.86 16.43
N ASN A 26 -9.54 12.69 16.80
CA ASN A 26 -9.93 11.84 17.93
C ASN A 26 -9.88 10.34 17.60
N THR A 27 -9.93 9.99 16.32
CA THR A 27 -9.89 8.60 15.83
C THR A 27 -8.54 8.23 15.21
N LEU A 28 -7.52 9.10 15.35
CA LEU A 28 -6.18 8.82 14.86
C LEU A 28 -5.67 7.51 15.49
N PRO A 29 -5.17 6.58 14.66
CA PRO A 29 -4.69 5.30 15.15
C PRO A 29 -3.54 5.52 16.13
N LYS A 30 -3.67 4.97 17.34
CA LYS A 30 -2.71 5.17 18.45
C LYS A 30 -1.44 4.32 18.30
N GLY A 31 -1.45 3.37 17.37
CA GLY A 31 -0.36 2.45 17.12
C GLY A 31 -0.15 2.13 15.65
N LEU A 32 0.95 1.44 15.38
CA LEU A 32 1.34 1.02 14.03
C LEU A 32 0.29 0.10 13.40
N TYR A 33 -0.27 -0.83 14.18
CA TYR A 33 -1.24 -1.81 13.69
C TYR A 33 -2.47 -1.14 13.07
N ASP A 34 -3.14 -0.27 13.82
CA ASP A 34 -4.33 0.46 13.37
C ASP A 34 -4.00 1.36 12.16
N THR A 35 -2.80 1.93 12.12
CA THR A 35 -2.34 2.75 11.00
C THR A 35 -2.19 1.93 9.73
N TYR A 36 -1.58 0.74 9.81
CA TYR A 36 -1.49 -0.16 8.67
C TYR A 36 -2.87 -0.69 8.27
N ALA A 37 -3.78 -0.95 9.21
CA ALA A 37 -5.15 -1.35 8.89
C ALA A 37 -5.88 -0.30 8.04
N ILE A 38 -5.74 0.99 8.39
CA ILE A 38 -6.29 2.09 7.56
C ILE A 38 -5.62 2.14 6.18
N ALA A 39 -4.30 1.91 6.10
CA ALA A 39 -3.59 1.88 4.82
C ALA A 39 -4.08 0.72 3.92
N ILE A 40 -4.31 -0.48 4.48
CA ILE A 40 -4.87 -1.62 3.76
C ILE A 40 -6.30 -1.32 3.30
N GLN A 41 -7.16 -0.74 4.16
CA GLN A 41 -8.51 -0.31 3.74
C GLN A 41 -8.48 0.69 2.58
N ARG A 42 -7.51 1.61 2.56
CA ARG A 42 -7.33 2.55 1.44
C ARG A 42 -6.88 1.85 0.16
N ILE A 43 -6.13 0.75 0.25
CA ILE A 43 -5.78 -0.07 -0.92
C ILE A 43 -7.01 -0.80 -1.43
N ASP A 44 -7.80 -1.37 -0.52
CA ASP A 44 -8.99 -2.14 -0.86
C ASP A 44 -10.12 -1.31 -1.47
N ALA A 45 -10.10 0.01 -1.28
CA ALA A 45 -11.06 0.95 -1.86
C ALA A 45 -10.66 1.49 -3.25
N GLN A 46 -9.52 1.07 -3.82
CA GLN A 46 -9.09 1.46 -5.17
C GLN A 46 -9.74 0.59 -6.26
N SER A 47 -9.37 0.81 -7.52
CA SER A 47 -9.79 -0.06 -8.62
C SER A 47 -9.31 -1.50 -8.38
N GLU A 48 -9.97 -2.50 -8.96
CA GLU A 48 -9.56 -3.90 -8.77
C GLU A 48 -8.13 -4.16 -9.28
N GLU A 49 -7.72 -3.51 -10.37
CA GLU A 49 -6.37 -3.61 -10.93
C GLU A 49 -5.31 -3.02 -9.98
N ASP A 50 -5.57 -1.83 -9.42
CA ASP A 50 -4.67 -1.18 -8.46
C ASP A 50 -4.56 -1.99 -7.16
N LYS A 51 -5.70 -2.50 -6.69
CA LYS A 51 -5.80 -3.33 -5.49
C LYS A 51 -5.04 -4.64 -5.66
N GLU A 52 -5.17 -5.31 -6.80
CA GLU A 52 -4.43 -6.54 -7.11
C GLU A 52 -2.91 -6.27 -7.16
N THR A 53 -2.51 -5.18 -7.84
CA THR A 53 -1.11 -4.76 -7.95
C THR A 53 -0.51 -4.44 -6.58
N ALA A 54 -1.21 -3.68 -5.75
CA ALA A 54 -0.77 -3.31 -4.42
C ALA A 54 -0.65 -4.52 -3.48
N ARG A 55 -1.63 -5.45 -3.50
CA ARG A 55 -1.60 -6.68 -2.71
C ARG A 55 -0.46 -7.60 -3.14
N SER A 56 -0.25 -7.75 -4.45
CA SER A 56 0.87 -8.53 -5.00
C SER A 56 2.21 -7.93 -4.59
N THR A 57 2.32 -6.60 -4.65
CA THR A 57 3.51 -5.86 -4.20
C THR A 57 3.83 -6.13 -2.73
N ILE A 58 2.85 -5.99 -1.84
CA ILE A 58 3.02 -6.24 -0.41
C ILE A 58 3.43 -7.70 -0.17
N THR A 59 2.82 -8.64 -0.89
CA THR A 59 3.14 -10.08 -0.77
C THR A 59 4.60 -10.36 -1.14
N TRP A 60 5.07 -9.83 -2.26
CA TRP A 60 6.47 -9.99 -2.68
C TRP A 60 7.44 -9.38 -1.68
N VAL A 61 7.20 -8.15 -1.23
CA VAL A 61 8.07 -7.46 -0.28
C VAL A 61 8.10 -8.16 1.09
N ALA A 62 6.95 -8.63 1.58
CA ALA A 62 6.86 -9.28 2.88
C ALA A 62 7.50 -10.69 2.92
N ASN A 63 7.50 -11.39 1.78
CA ASN A 63 8.02 -12.76 1.70
C ASN A 63 9.45 -12.84 1.11
N ALA A 64 10.00 -11.74 0.62
CA ALA A 64 11.36 -11.72 0.09
C ALA A 64 12.40 -11.96 1.18
N LYS A 65 13.38 -12.83 0.91
CA LYS A 65 14.49 -13.13 1.85
C LYS A 65 15.42 -11.94 2.08
N ARG A 66 15.42 -10.98 1.16
CA ARG A 66 16.19 -9.74 1.21
C ARG A 66 15.35 -8.61 0.63
N PRO A 67 15.68 -7.33 0.92
CA PRO A 67 15.07 -6.21 0.23
C PRO A 67 15.20 -6.36 -1.29
N LEU A 68 14.09 -6.13 -1.98
CA LEU A 68 14.03 -6.10 -3.44
C LEU A 68 14.37 -4.69 -3.94
N THR A 69 15.08 -4.61 -5.06
CA THR A 69 15.15 -3.35 -5.81
C THR A 69 13.82 -3.09 -6.53
N VAL A 70 13.63 -1.85 -7.01
CA VAL A 70 12.45 -1.51 -7.80
C VAL A 70 12.37 -2.37 -9.07
N GLN A 71 13.51 -2.60 -9.75
CA GLN A 71 13.55 -3.45 -10.94
C GLN A 71 13.18 -4.91 -10.62
N GLU A 72 13.68 -5.45 -9.51
CA GLU A 72 13.36 -6.81 -9.09
C GLU A 72 11.88 -6.96 -8.75
N LEU A 73 11.29 -5.94 -8.13
CA LEU A 73 9.87 -5.91 -7.83
C LEU A 73 9.01 -5.86 -9.10
N GLN A 74 9.39 -5.06 -10.10
CA GLN A 74 8.70 -5.01 -11.40
C GLN A 74 8.69 -6.39 -12.07
N VAL A 75 9.86 -7.04 -12.13
CA VAL A 75 9.97 -8.42 -12.65
C VAL A 75 9.09 -9.37 -11.85
N ALA A 76 9.07 -9.27 -10.52
CA ALA A 76 8.27 -10.13 -9.66
C ALA A 76 6.76 -9.96 -9.88
N LEU A 77 6.29 -8.72 -10.12
CA LEU A 77 4.90 -8.41 -10.44
C LEU A 77 4.48 -8.89 -11.83
N ALA A 78 5.42 -8.97 -12.78
CA ALA A 78 5.18 -9.46 -14.14
C ALA A 78 5.01 -10.99 -14.22
N ILE A 79 5.44 -11.74 -13.19
CA ILE A 79 5.38 -13.21 -13.18
C ILE A 79 3.96 -13.69 -12.84
N LYS A 80 3.38 -14.49 -13.75
CA LYS A 80 2.13 -15.22 -13.52
C LYS A 80 2.39 -16.72 -13.37
N PRO A 81 1.57 -17.44 -12.56
CA PRO A 81 1.67 -18.90 -12.46
C PRO A 81 1.62 -19.57 -13.84
N GLY A 82 2.59 -20.45 -14.12
CA GLY A 82 2.69 -21.16 -15.39
C GLY A 82 3.52 -20.45 -16.48
N MET A 83 4.01 -19.23 -16.24
CA MET A 83 4.96 -18.58 -17.16
C MET A 83 6.29 -19.33 -17.17
N ARG A 84 6.80 -19.61 -18.38
CA ARG A 84 8.12 -20.21 -18.61
C ARG A 84 9.18 -19.19 -19.01
N GLN A 85 8.75 -18.00 -19.45
CA GLN A 85 9.60 -16.89 -19.89
C GLN A 85 8.94 -15.58 -19.48
N LEU A 86 9.75 -14.58 -19.15
CA LEU A 86 9.28 -13.22 -18.90
C LEU A 86 8.94 -12.57 -20.25
N ASN A 87 7.74 -11.97 -20.36
CA ASN A 87 7.41 -11.11 -21.49
C ASN A 87 7.83 -9.68 -21.12
N GLU A 88 8.65 -9.05 -21.95
CA GLU A 88 9.11 -7.67 -21.74
C GLU A 88 7.96 -6.65 -21.83
N GLU A 89 6.85 -7.00 -22.48
CA GLU A 89 5.63 -6.16 -22.51
C GLU A 89 4.92 -6.10 -21.16
N ASN A 90 5.23 -7.02 -20.24
CA ASN A 90 4.64 -7.07 -18.90
C ASN A 90 5.49 -6.35 -17.83
N LEU A 91 6.59 -5.68 -18.23
CA LEU A 91 7.56 -5.04 -17.32
C LEU A 91 7.29 -3.54 -17.11
#